data_AF-A0A7Y3RM68-F1
#
_entry.id   AF-A0A7Y3RM68-F1
#
_cell.length_a   1.000
_cell.length_b   1.000
_cell.length_c   1.000
_cell.angle_alpha   90.00
_cell.angle_beta   90.00
_cell.angle_gamma   90.00
#
_symmetry.space_group_name_H-M   'P 1'
#
loop_
_entity.id
_entity.type
_entity.pdbx_description
1 polymer ?
#
loop_
_entity_poly.entity_id
_entity_poly.type
_entity_poly.pdbx_seq_one_letter_code
_entity_poly.pdbx_strand_id
1 'polypeptide(L)'
;MAFVGSKMFNNLFASGMELVEETALYLDEDGKSAARTLPREAALAYAGLSMRLTTRLMQIASWLLVLRALRDGEMTAEEASQEKYRIGGNEGGALARNLTAGLPERMLALVEDTDTLYSRITRLDREIFSPEEAREVEGDAAGQLAALRSAFPG
;
A
#
# COMPACT_ATOMS: atom_id res chain seq x y z
N MET A 1 -4.14 -19.99 -7.76
CA MET A 1 -4.96 -19.30 -8.79
C MET A 1 -6.41 -19.00 -8.38
N ALA A 2 -6.94 -19.46 -7.23
CA ALA A 2 -8.34 -19.21 -6.84
C ALA A 2 -8.65 -17.76 -6.37
N PHE A 3 -7.64 -16.95 -6.07
CA PHE A 3 -7.81 -15.61 -5.50
C PHE A 3 -8.26 -14.56 -6.51
N VAL A 4 -7.70 -14.58 -7.73
CA VAL A 4 -7.90 -13.55 -8.76
C VAL A 4 -9.34 -13.51 -9.30
N GLY A 5 -10.08 -14.62 -9.20
CA GLY A 5 -11.51 -14.70 -9.53
C GLY A 5 -12.46 -14.53 -8.34
N SER A 6 -11.96 -14.22 -7.14
CA SER A 6 -12.76 -14.22 -5.91
C SER A 6 -13.47 -12.89 -5.63
N LYS A 7 -14.56 -12.93 -4.85
CA LYS A 7 -15.21 -11.71 -4.32
C LYS A 7 -14.24 -10.81 -3.53
N MET A 8 -13.23 -11.40 -2.88
CA MET A 8 -12.23 -10.64 -2.13
C MET A 8 -11.39 -9.75 -3.05
N PHE A 9 -11.05 -10.24 -4.25
CA PHE A 9 -10.34 -9.45 -5.25
C PHE A 9 -11.18 -8.27 -5.74
N ASN A 10 -12.46 -8.50 -6.10
CA ASN A 10 -13.32 -7.43 -6.59
C ASN A 10 -13.49 -6.32 -5.54
N ASN A 11 -13.63 -6.68 -4.26
CA ASN A 11 -13.70 -5.70 -3.18
C ASN A 11 -12.39 -4.93 -3.02
N LEU A 12 -11.24 -5.61 -3.08
CA LEU A 12 -9.92 -4.96 -2.99
C LEU A 12 -9.69 -3.98 -4.16
N PHE A 13 -10.05 -4.40 -5.37
CA PHE A 13 -9.96 -3.57 -6.57
C PHE A 13 -10.85 -2.34 -6.46
N ALA A 14 -12.12 -2.52 -6.05
CA ALA A 14 -13.05 -1.41 -5.86
C ALA A 14 -12.55 -0.42 -4.81
N SER A 15 -12.19 -0.90 -3.60
CA SER A 15 -11.67 -0.04 -2.53
C SER A 15 -10.37 0.66 -2.92
N GLY A 16 -9.49 0.01 -3.70
CA GLY A 16 -8.27 0.64 -4.18
C GLY A 16 -8.53 1.75 -5.19
N MET A 17 -9.44 1.54 -6.13
CA MET A 17 -9.83 2.58 -7.09
C MET A 17 -10.57 3.74 -6.43
N GLU A 18 -11.45 3.46 -5.46
CA GLU A 18 -12.16 4.46 -4.66
C GLU A 18 -11.18 5.36 -3.91
N LEU A 19 -10.17 4.78 -3.25
CA LEU A 19 -9.17 5.57 -2.52
C LEU A 19 -8.30 6.44 -3.44
N VAL A 20 -8.00 5.96 -4.65
CA VAL A 20 -7.30 6.74 -5.69
C VAL A 20 -8.14 7.95 -6.10
N GLU A 21 -9.43 7.73 -6.37
CA GLU A 21 -10.37 8.78 -6.74
C GLU A 21 -10.58 9.80 -5.61
N GLU A 22 -10.83 9.34 -4.40
CA GLU A 22 -11.02 10.18 -3.22
C GLU A 22 -9.80 11.08 -2.96
N THR A 23 -8.60 10.50 -3.05
CA THR A 23 -7.36 11.26 -2.87
C THR A 23 -7.17 12.29 -3.98
N ALA A 24 -7.45 11.93 -5.24
CA ALA A 24 -7.35 12.85 -6.36
C ALA A 24 -8.29 14.04 -6.19
N LEU A 25 -9.56 13.78 -5.85
CA LEU A 25 -10.56 14.81 -5.57
C LEU A 25 -10.13 15.73 -4.42
N TYR A 26 -9.67 15.15 -3.30
CA TYR A 26 -9.18 15.93 -2.17
C TYR A 26 -7.98 16.81 -2.57
N LEU A 27 -6.97 16.25 -3.23
CA LEU A 27 -5.77 17.01 -3.62
C LEU A 27 -6.07 18.11 -4.65
N ASP A 28 -7.10 17.93 -5.48
CA ASP A 28 -7.49 18.92 -6.49
C ASP A 28 -8.37 20.05 -5.96
N GLU A 29 -9.14 19.80 -4.90
CA GLU A 29 -10.07 20.76 -4.31
C GLU A 29 -9.60 21.21 -2.91
N ASP A 30 -10.15 20.62 -1.85
CA ASP A 30 -9.97 21.01 -0.46
C ASP A 30 -8.50 21.02 -0.02
N GLY A 31 -7.70 20.10 -0.54
CA GLY A 31 -6.28 19.99 -0.26
C GLY A 31 -5.48 21.21 -0.68
N LYS A 32 -5.86 21.88 -1.78
CA LYS A 32 -5.21 23.14 -2.20
C LYS A 32 -5.54 24.29 -1.25
N SER A 33 -6.80 24.36 -0.80
CA SER A 33 -7.24 25.37 0.16
C SER A 33 -6.58 25.16 1.52
N ALA A 34 -6.55 23.91 2.01
CA ALA A 34 -5.92 23.55 3.27
C ALA A 34 -4.41 23.84 3.25
N ALA A 35 -3.71 23.52 2.16
CA ALA A 35 -2.28 23.81 2.03
C ALA A 35 -1.95 25.31 2.09
N ARG A 36 -2.84 26.18 1.60
CA ARG A 36 -2.64 27.64 1.59
C ARG A 36 -2.75 28.28 2.98
N THR A 37 -3.47 27.65 3.90
CA THR A 37 -3.66 28.16 5.28
C THR A 37 -2.58 27.68 6.23
N LEU A 38 -1.71 26.76 5.80
CA LEU A 38 -0.66 26.19 6.64
C LEU A 38 0.53 27.14 6.81
N PRO A 39 1.19 27.12 7.98
CA PRO A 39 2.53 27.69 8.14
C PRO A 39 3.52 27.09 7.14
N ARG A 40 4.57 27.85 6.80
CA ARG A 40 5.56 27.45 5.77
C ARG A 40 6.11 26.03 5.94
N GLU A 41 6.46 25.64 7.17
CA GLU A 41 7.00 24.31 7.45
C GLU A 41 5.96 23.20 7.18
N ALA A 42 4.73 23.38 7.64
CA ALA A 42 3.63 22.44 7.41
C ALA A 42 3.23 22.39 5.93
N ALA A 43 3.29 23.50 5.20
CA ALA A 43 3.03 23.53 3.76
C ALA A 43 4.09 22.73 2.95
N LEU A 44 5.37 22.81 3.35
CA LEU A 44 6.44 22.00 2.75
C LEU A 44 6.24 20.51 3.06
N ALA A 45 5.89 20.17 4.30
CA ALA A 45 5.56 18.80 4.68
C ALA A 45 4.35 18.27 3.88
N TYR A 46 3.30 19.09 3.73
CA TYR A 46 2.11 18.76 2.94
C TYR A 46 2.45 18.46 1.48
N ALA A 47 3.29 19.29 0.85
CA ALA A 47 3.72 19.08 -0.53
C ALA A 47 4.50 17.77 -0.70
N GLY A 48 5.48 17.52 0.19
CA GLY A 48 6.26 16.28 0.17
C GLY A 48 5.42 15.04 0.44
N LEU A 49 4.45 15.13 1.37
CA LEU A 49 3.55 14.04 1.69
C LEU A 49 2.58 13.76 0.55
N SER A 50 2.01 14.80 -0.08
CA SER A 50 1.13 14.68 -1.25
C SER A 50 1.80 13.94 -2.41
N MET A 51 3.06 14.26 -2.72
CA MET A 51 3.81 13.57 -3.78
C MET A 51 4.06 12.09 -3.45
N ARG A 52 4.36 11.77 -2.19
CA ARG A 52 4.56 10.39 -1.75
C ARG A 52 3.24 9.61 -1.77
N LEU A 53 2.14 10.26 -1.37
CA LEU A 53 0.80 9.69 -1.39
C LEU A 53 0.38 9.34 -2.83
N THR A 54 0.52 10.27 -3.78
CA THR A 54 0.18 10.01 -5.19
C THR A 54 1.07 8.94 -5.82
N THR A 55 2.35 8.92 -5.49
CA THR A 55 3.26 7.86 -5.96
C THR A 55 2.81 6.49 -5.45
N ARG A 56 2.43 6.40 -4.17
CA ARG A 56 1.94 5.14 -3.58
C ARG A 56 0.62 4.69 -4.18
N LEU A 57 -0.31 5.60 -4.39
CA LEU A 57 -1.58 5.31 -5.07
C LEU A 57 -1.36 4.83 -6.50
N MET A 58 -0.41 5.42 -7.22
CA MET A 58 -0.04 4.95 -8.56
C MET A 58 0.53 3.53 -8.54
N GLN A 59 1.35 3.19 -7.54
CA GLN A 59 1.85 1.82 -7.37
C GLN A 59 0.71 0.82 -7.11
N ILE A 60 -0.24 1.19 -6.24
CA ILE A 60 -1.44 0.39 -5.96
C ILE A 60 -2.26 0.20 -7.24
N ALA A 61 -2.56 1.28 -7.98
CA ALA A 61 -3.34 1.22 -9.20
C ALA A 61 -2.67 0.36 -10.27
N SER A 62 -1.36 0.52 -10.49
CA SER A 62 -0.58 -0.28 -11.43
C SER A 62 -0.68 -1.78 -11.11
N TRP A 63 -0.48 -2.16 -9.85
CA TRP A 63 -0.58 -3.55 -9.43
C TRP A 63 -1.99 -4.13 -9.58
N LEU A 64 -3.02 -3.34 -9.26
CA LEU A 64 -4.43 -3.75 -9.45
C LEU A 64 -4.77 -3.98 -10.92
N LEU A 65 -4.22 -3.17 -11.83
CA LEU A 65 -4.39 -3.35 -13.28
C LEU A 65 -3.68 -4.60 -13.79
N VAL A 66 -2.48 -4.90 -13.29
CA VAL A 66 -1.76 -6.16 -13.58
C VAL A 66 -2.60 -7.37 -13.17
N LEU A 67 -3.16 -7.37 -11.96
CA LEU A 67 -4.05 -8.46 -11.54
C LEU A 67 -5.32 -8.55 -12.37
N ARG A 68 -5.89 -7.42 -12.81
CA ARG A 68 -7.02 -7.42 -13.73
C ARG A 68 -6.66 -8.06 -15.07
N ALA A 69 -5.52 -7.72 -15.66
CA ALA A 69 -5.06 -8.34 -16.90
C ALA A 69 -4.85 -9.87 -16.74
N LEU A 70 -4.31 -10.29 -15.59
CA LEU A 70 -4.19 -11.71 -15.25
C LEU A 70 -5.56 -12.40 -15.13
N ARG A 71 -6.55 -11.74 -14.52
CA ARG A 71 -7.93 -12.24 -14.40
C ARG A 71 -8.60 -12.39 -15.75
N ASP A 72 -8.46 -11.38 -16.59
CA ASP A 72 -9.12 -11.28 -17.90
C ASP A 72 -8.41 -12.18 -18.94
N GLY A 73 -7.29 -12.81 -18.58
CA GLY A 73 -6.52 -13.72 -19.44
C GLY A 73 -5.61 -13.00 -20.43
N GLU A 74 -5.46 -11.68 -20.29
CA GLU A 74 -4.61 -10.83 -21.13
C GLU A 74 -3.12 -10.95 -20.77
N MET A 75 -2.81 -11.51 -19.60
CA MET A 75 -1.45 -11.71 -19.11
C MET A 75 -1.34 -13.04 -18.35
N THR A 76 -0.21 -13.71 -18.46
CA THR A 76 0.07 -14.97 -17.75
C THR A 76 0.57 -14.74 -16.33
N ALA A 77 0.50 -15.80 -15.50
CA ALA A 77 1.00 -15.77 -14.12
C ALA A 77 2.51 -15.49 -14.06
N GLU A 78 3.26 -16.09 -14.98
CA GLU A 78 4.71 -15.93 -15.09
C GLU A 78 5.07 -14.49 -15.45
N GLU A 79 4.36 -13.89 -16.41
CA GLU A 79 4.52 -12.47 -16.74
C GLU A 79 4.19 -11.57 -15.55
N ALA A 80 3.07 -11.82 -14.87
CA ALA A 80 2.62 -11.04 -13.71
C ALA A 80 3.61 -11.10 -12.53
N SER A 81 4.36 -12.21 -12.40
CA SER A 81 5.34 -12.42 -11.34
C SER A 81 6.65 -11.62 -11.52
N GLN A 82 6.88 -11.03 -12.69
CA GLN A 82 8.08 -10.24 -12.97
C GLN A 82 8.18 -9.01 -12.06
N GLU A 83 9.39 -8.71 -11.58
CA GLU A 83 9.68 -7.65 -10.60
C GLU A 83 9.08 -6.29 -10.97
N LYS A 84 9.07 -5.92 -12.27
CA LYS A 84 8.46 -4.67 -12.76
C LYS A 84 6.96 -4.53 -12.49
N TYR A 85 6.26 -5.62 -12.24
CA TYR A 85 4.82 -5.66 -11.94
C TYR A 85 4.52 -5.99 -10.47
N ARG A 86 5.54 -6.38 -9.70
CA ARG A 86 5.42 -6.64 -8.25
C ARG A 86 5.29 -5.32 -7.49
N ILE A 87 4.50 -5.33 -6.43
CA ILE A 87 4.40 -4.15 -5.57
C ILE A 87 5.65 -4.05 -4.67
N GLY A 88 6.24 -2.86 -4.58
CA GLY A 88 7.37 -2.60 -3.67
C GLY A 88 8.77 -2.67 -4.29
N GLY A 89 8.92 -2.89 -5.61
CA GLY A 89 10.22 -2.80 -6.29
C GLY A 89 10.86 -1.40 -6.31
N ASN A 90 10.16 -0.37 -5.81
CA ASN A 90 10.69 0.97 -5.66
C ASN A 90 10.36 1.46 -4.23
N GLU A 91 11.39 1.47 -3.38
CA GLU A 91 11.32 1.73 -1.94
C GLU A 91 10.48 2.98 -1.62
N GLY A 92 9.29 2.74 -1.09
CA GLY A 92 8.50 3.74 -0.40
C GLY A 92 8.19 3.23 0.99
N GLY A 93 9.15 3.35 1.92
CA GLY A 93 8.90 3.10 3.34
C GLY A 93 7.67 3.87 3.84
N ALA A 94 7.06 3.46 4.97
CA ALA A 94 5.82 4.05 5.51
C ALA A 94 5.77 5.58 5.32
N LEU A 95 4.61 6.11 4.90
CA LEU A 95 4.43 7.55 4.70
C LEU A 95 4.85 8.24 6.01
N ALA A 96 5.99 8.95 5.95
CA ALA A 96 6.79 9.22 7.15
C ALA A 96 5.95 9.82 8.29
N ARG A 97 5.73 9.03 9.36
CA ARG A 97 4.96 9.43 10.55
C ARG A 97 5.46 10.75 11.17
N ASN A 98 6.74 11.06 10.99
CA ASN A 98 7.38 12.27 11.53
C ASN A 98 7.00 13.57 10.79
N LEU A 99 6.27 13.51 9.66
CA LEU A 99 5.87 14.67 8.86
C LEU A 99 4.39 15.04 9.02
N THR A 100 3.68 14.45 9.99
CA THR A 100 2.22 14.58 10.13
C THR A 100 1.77 15.73 11.04
N ALA A 101 2.68 16.29 11.84
CA ALA A 101 2.35 17.35 12.79
C ALA A 101 1.87 18.63 12.08
N GLY A 102 0.67 19.08 12.41
CA GLY A 102 0.08 20.31 11.85
C GLY A 102 -0.49 20.16 10.44
N LEU A 103 -0.65 18.93 9.93
CA LEU A 103 -1.33 18.68 8.67
C LEU A 103 -2.87 18.55 8.85
N PRO A 104 -3.66 18.79 7.80
CA PRO A 104 -5.12 18.64 7.85
C PRO A 104 -5.52 17.19 8.17
N GLU A 105 -6.52 17.00 9.02
CA GLU A 105 -7.01 15.67 9.44
C GLU A 105 -7.39 14.78 8.26
N ARG A 106 -8.04 15.34 7.22
CA ARG A 106 -8.41 14.58 6.02
C ARG A 106 -7.19 14.05 5.26
N MET A 107 -6.10 14.82 5.19
CA MET A 107 -4.84 14.36 4.59
C MET A 107 -4.25 13.19 5.38
N LEU A 108 -4.32 13.24 6.71
CA LEU A 108 -3.82 12.17 7.58
C LEU A 108 -4.64 10.88 7.43
N ALA A 109 -5.97 10.99 7.33
CA ALA A 109 -6.85 9.86 7.07
C ALA A 109 -6.51 9.17 5.73
N LEU A 110 -6.39 9.94 4.64
CA LEU A 110 -6.02 9.40 3.32
C LEU A 110 -4.66 8.68 3.34
N VAL A 111 -3.71 9.20 4.12
CA VAL A 111 -2.39 8.59 4.31
C VAL A 111 -2.50 7.26 5.05
N GLU A 112 -3.28 7.19 6.14
CA GLU A 112 -3.52 5.97 6.91
C GLU A 112 -4.24 4.89 6.08
N ASP A 113 -5.26 5.28 5.34
CA ASP A 113 -6.01 4.38 4.45
C ASP A 113 -5.11 3.84 3.35
N THR A 114 -4.26 4.69 2.76
CA THR A 114 -3.30 4.27 1.73
C THR A 114 -2.23 3.35 2.29
N ASP A 115 -1.69 3.63 3.48
CA ASP A 115 -0.71 2.77 4.16
C ASP A 115 -1.30 1.39 4.49
N THR A 116 -2.55 1.36 4.95
CA THR A 116 -3.29 0.13 5.27
C THR A 116 -3.51 -0.71 4.02
N LEU A 117 -4.00 -0.08 2.95
CA LEU A 117 -4.25 -0.75 1.68
C LEU A 117 -2.95 -1.25 1.06
N TYR A 118 -1.90 -0.43 1.03
CA TYR A 118 -0.59 -0.80 0.51
C TYR A 118 -0.04 -2.02 1.23
N SER A 119 -0.05 -2.01 2.57
CA SER A 119 0.44 -3.13 3.39
C SER A 119 -0.32 -4.43 3.11
N ARG A 120 -1.64 -4.33 2.93
CA ARG A 120 -2.49 -5.48 2.57
C ARG A 120 -2.13 -6.02 1.18
N ILE A 121 -1.93 -5.14 0.20
CA ILE A 121 -1.55 -5.53 -1.17
C ILE A 121 -0.15 -6.14 -1.20
N THR A 122 0.83 -5.59 -0.48
CA THR A 122 2.18 -6.17 -0.39
C THR A 122 2.17 -7.58 0.18
N ARG A 123 1.37 -7.85 1.21
CA ARG A 123 1.22 -9.21 1.74
C ARG A 123 0.62 -10.15 0.70
N LEU A 124 -0.45 -9.70 0.05
CA LEU A 124 -1.14 -10.48 -0.96
C LEU A 124 -0.27 -10.76 -2.19
N ASP A 125 0.51 -9.80 -2.64
CA ASP A 125 1.48 -9.94 -3.72
C ASP A 125 2.50 -11.05 -3.41
N ARG A 126 3.04 -11.09 -2.18
CA ARG A 126 3.90 -12.17 -1.71
C ARG A 126 3.18 -13.51 -1.68
N GLU A 127 1.95 -13.56 -1.17
CA GLU A 127 1.16 -14.80 -1.12
C GLU A 127 0.86 -15.36 -2.53
N ILE A 128 0.65 -14.49 -3.52
CA ILE A 128 0.32 -14.89 -4.91
C ILE A 128 1.57 -15.30 -5.70
N PHE A 129 2.63 -14.51 -5.62
CA PHE A 129 3.78 -14.61 -6.53
C PHE A 129 5.08 -15.10 -5.85
N SER A 130 5.15 -15.08 -4.52
CA SER A 130 6.30 -15.58 -3.73
C SER A 130 5.87 -16.47 -2.53
N PRO A 131 5.12 -17.56 -2.76
CA PRO A 131 4.60 -18.38 -1.66
C PRO A 131 5.69 -19.06 -0.80
N GLU A 132 6.91 -19.21 -1.34
CA GLU A 132 8.06 -19.78 -0.60
C GLU A 132 8.63 -18.75 0.39
N GLU A 133 8.86 -17.51 -0.04
CA GLU A 133 9.29 -16.40 0.84
C GLU A 133 8.27 -16.13 1.95
N ALA A 134 6.97 -16.22 1.66
CA ALA A 134 5.91 -16.03 2.64
C ALA A 134 5.97 -17.07 3.78
N ARG A 135 6.30 -18.33 3.45
CA ARG A 135 6.42 -19.42 4.44
C ARG A 135 7.69 -19.32 5.27
N GLU A 136 8.79 -18.86 4.70
CA GLU A 136 10.04 -18.65 5.43
C GLU A 136 9.92 -17.55 6.49
N VAL A 137 9.24 -16.43 6.18
CA VAL A 137 9.01 -15.35 7.13
C VAL A 137 8.10 -15.78 8.29
N GLU A 138 7.02 -16.53 8.01
CA GLU A 138 6.18 -17.10 9.08
C GLU A 138 6.96 -18.09 9.96
N GLY A 139 7.82 -18.91 9.35
CA GLY A 139 8.70 -19.84 10.07
C GLY A 139 9.71 -19.15 10.98
N ASP A 140 10.33 -18.06 10.52
CA ASP A 140 11.29 -17.26 11.30
C ASP A 140 10.60 -16.56 12.48
N ALA A 141 9.45 -15.90 12.26
CA ALA A 141 8.69 -15.25 13.33
C ALA A 141 8.21 -16.26 14.41
N ALA A 142 7.73 -17.43 13.99
CA ALA A 142 7.33 -18.51 14.90
C ALA A 142 8.54 -19.07 15.68
N GLY A 143 9.70 -19.20 15.02
CA GLY A 143 10.95 -19.61 15.64
C GLY A 143 11.46 -18.62 16.69
N GLN A 144 11.38 -17.31 16.41
CA GLN A 144 11.77 -16.25 17.36
C GLN A 144 10.84 -16.19 18.58
N LEU A 145 9.53 -16.40 18.39
CA LEU A 145 8.56 -16.52 19.49
C LEU A 145 8.83 -17.75 20.38
N ALA A 146 9.21 -18.88 19.79
CA ALA A 146 9.60 -20.08 20.52
C ALA A 146 10.89 -19.87 21.33
N ALA A 147 11.90 -19.22 20.73
CA ALA A 147 13.15 -18.86 21.41
C ALA A 147 12.90 -17.94 22.61
N LEU A 148 12.06 -16.91 22.47
CA LEU A 148 11.67 -16.03 23.58
C LEU A 148 10.95 -16.79 24.70
N ARG A 149 10.03 -17.70 24.38
CA ARG A 149 9.35 -18.55 25.37
C ARG A 149 10.33 -19.47 26.11
N SER A 150 11.39 -19.94 25.45
CA SER A 150 12.41 -20.79 26.08
C SER A 150 13.40 -20.00 26.95
N ALA A 151 13.56 -18.69 26.72
CA ALA A 151 14.47 -17.81 27.45
C ALA A 151 13.88 -17.25 28.75
N PHE A 152 12.55 -17.26 28.90
CA PHE A 152 11.84 -16.89 30.13
C PHE A 152 10.97 -18.05 30.66
N PRO A 153 11.57 -19.20 31.04
CA PRO A 153 10.86 -20.14 31.89
C PRO A 153 10.76 -19.50 33.28
N GLY A 154 9.55 -19.49 33.85
CA GLY A 154 9.27 -18.87 35.15
C GLY A 154 10.15 -19.38 36.29
#